data_AF-A0A1X7TLE8-F1
#
_entry.id   AF-A0A1X7TLE8-F1
#
_cell.length_a   1.000
_cell.length_b   1.000
_cell.length_c   1.000
_cell.angle_alpha   90.00
_cell.angle_beta   90.00
_cell.angle_gamma   90.00
#
_symmetry.space_group_name_H-M   'P 1'
#
loop_
_entity.id
_entity.type
_entity.pdbx_description
1 polymer ?
#
loop_
_entity_poly.entity_id
_entity_poly.type
_entity_poly.pdbx_seq_one_letter_code
_entity_poly.pdbx_strand_id
1 'polypeptide(L)'
;MQFDNVQNSVTKRWYHSLSVWSVTPTTNWIIVFGGKRILLTPISDPAVIELRYTSNNDWSTSIIPLGQYQEKLQERRREWEASQPVQPEDRREIDRLTRVLQERERELEEERREKEQVRDRLQQQLQEAQQQGQERERQAREQVQDLQRQLQEREQQLEEREREFQERERQLEEQIQVAESSWVVNRREIRMTEVVLGEGGWAEVKVADFRGLKVAAKSLYKLIISPYNIGTFSREMNIASKIRHPNLLQFIGATTEGNPIILTELMPTSLRKELESGGVAYPAILSISLDVACALNYLHLFKPHPMLHRDAFGKIKKVELAPDTAPGKHRGWGFIDYENHKSAADAISSMNLFDLGGQFLRVGREKQGLETDADIIVKIFVVFAKPTEAESTVKSLNGRWFGGRVITAELYDQAKFDANDLSH
;
A
#
# COMPACT_ATOMS: atom_id res chain seq x y z
N MET A 1 27.32 33.51 -94.40
CA MET A 1 28.69 33.79 -94.85
C MET A 1 29.09 32.67 -95.79
N GLN A 2 29.38 33.01 -97.04
CA GLN A 2 30.01 32.08 -97.98
C GLN A 2 31.46 31.90 -97.49
N PHE A 3 31.78 30.70 -97.01
CA PHE A 3 33.12 30.37 -96.52
C PHE A 3 34.03 30.10 -97.73
N ASP A 4 34.39 31.14 -98.47
CA ASP A 4 35.16 31.02 -99.72
C ASP A 4 36.60 30.52 -99.51
N ASN A 5 37.05 30.41 -98.26
CA ASN A 5 38.40 29.97 -97.88
C ASN A 5 38.47 28.59 -97.22
N VAL A 6 37.38 27.82 -97.23
CA VAL A 6 37.40 26.45 -96.68
C VAL A 6 37.92 25.48 -97.74
N GLN A 7 39.01 24.78 -97.43
CA GLN A 7 39.68 23.83 -98.31
C GLN A 7 38.70 22.79 -98.91
N ASN A 8 38.97 22.38 -100.16
CA ASN A 8 38.24 21.32 -100.90
C ASN A 8 38.12 19.99 -100.13
N SER A 9 38.92 19.79 -99.09
CA SER A 9 38.87 18.61 -98.22
C SER A 9 37.66 18.54 -97.31
N VAL A 10 37.00 19.66 -97.05
CA VAL A 10 35.79 19.79 -96.24
C VAL A 10 34.55 19.94 -97.12
N THR A 11 34.60 20.81 -98.13
CA THR A 11 33.43 21.15 -98.97
C THR A 11 32.98 20.03 -99.91
N LYS A 12 33.83 19.05 -100.19
CA LYS A 12 33.53 17.91 -101.10
C LYS A 12 33.18 16.60 -100.37
N ARG A 13 32.91 16.63 -99.06
CA ARG A 13 32.49 15.43 -98.30
C ARG A 13 30.96 15.35 -98.22
N TRP A 14 30.42 14.14 -98.20
CA TRP A 14 29.00 13.88 -97.89
C TRP A 14 28.86 13.19 -96.54
N TYR A 15 27.73 13.42 -95.85
CA TYR A 15 27.40 12.79 -94.56
C TYR A 15 28.46 12.97 -93.45
N HIS A 16 29.05 14.16 -93.34
CA HIS A 16 30.00 14.50 -92.27
C HIS A 16 29.37 15.45 -91.24
N SER A 17 29.92 15.43 -90.02
CA SER A 17 29.61 16.43 -88.99
C SER A 17 30.79 17.38 -88.82
N LEU A 18 30.50 18.65 -88.59
CA LEU A 18 31.50 19.69 -88.33
C LEU A 18 31.24 20.32 -86.97
N SER A 19 32.30 20.44 -86.18
CA SER A 19 32.31 21.28 -84.97
C SER A 19 33.37 22.36 -85.15
N VAL A 20 32.99 23.61 -84.90
CA VAL A 20 33.92 24.74 -84.90
C VAL A 20 34.19 25.13 -83.47
N TRP A 21 35.46 25.21 -83.10
CA TRP A 21 35.90 25.62 -81.78
C TRP A 21 36.91 26.76 -81.89
N SER A 22 36.62 27.89 -81.26
CA SER A 22 37.59 28.99 -81.15
C SER A 22 38.61 28.64 -80.08
N VAL A 23 39.85 28.43 -80.48
CA VAL A 23 40.97 28.11 -79.58
C VAL A 23 41.59 29.39 -79.04
N THR A 24 41.71 30.40 -79.89
CA THR A 24 42.11 31.77 -79.56
C THR A 24 41.25 32.73 -80.39
N PRO A 25 41.25 34.05 -80.12
CA PRO A 25 40.49 35.02 -80.92
C PRO A 25 40.85 35.02 -82.42
N THR A 26 42.06 34.56 -82.79
CA THR A 26 42.56 34.54 -84.18
C THR A 26 42.70 33.14 -84.76
N THR A 27 42.44 32.09 -83.96
CA THR A 27 42.61 30.69 -84.36
C THR A 27 41.35 29.90 -84.07
N ASN A 28 40.72 29.40 -85.13
CA ASN A 28 39.54 28.56 -85.06
C ASN A 28 39.87 27.16 -85.57
N TRP A 29 39.45 26.15 -84.84
CA TRP A 29 39.60 24.76 -85.24
C TRP A 29 38.28 24.23 -85.74
N ILE A 30 38.29 23.67 -86.95
CA ILE A 30 37.17 22.91 -87.49
C ILE A 30 37.53 21.44 -87.36
N ILE A 31 36.81 20.75 -86.48
CA ILE A 31 36.95 19.31 -86.31
C ILE A 31 35.94 18.64 -87.23
N VAL A 32 36.45 17.86 -88.19
CA VAL A 32 35.63 17.11 -89.13
C VAL A 32 35.49 15.68 -88.62
N PHE A 33 34.26 15.30 -88.24
CA PHE A 33 33.93 13.95 -87.84
C PHE A 33 33.32 13.21 -89.02
N GLY A 34 34.09 12.26 -89.54
CA GLY A 34 33.65 11.33 -90.57
C GLY A 34 33.36 11.92 -91.95
N GLY A 35 32.47 11.24 -92.68
CA GLY A 35 32.09 11.57 -94.07
C GLY A 35 32.70 10.67 -95.14
N LYS A 36 32.11 10.71 -96.34
CA LYS A 36 32.56 10.00 -97.55
C LYS A 36 32.96 11.00 -98.63
N ARG A 37 34.10 10.77 -99.29
CA ARG A 37 34.54 11.54 -100.48
C ARG A 37 34.11 10.89 -101.80
N ILE A 38 33.95 9.56 -101.81
CA ILE A 38 33.55 8.74 -102.96
C ILE A 38 32.62 7.63 -102.43
N LEU A 39 31.68 7.13 -103.24
CA LEU A 39 30.62 6.18 -102.82
C LEU A 39 31.13 4.93 -102.04
N LEU A 40 32.39 4.51 -102.26
CA LEU A 40 32.94 3.25 -101.76
C LEU A 40 34.08 3.39 -100.73
N THR A 41 34.39 4.60 -100.23
CA THR A 41 35.45 4.78 -99.20
C THR A 41 34.88 4.77 -97.78
N PRO A 42 35.51 4.08 -96.79
CA PRO A 42 35.12 4.15 -95.38
C PRO A 42 35.27 5.56 -94.81
N ILE A 43 34.58 5.80 -93.70
CA ILE A 43 34.57 7.06 -92.93
C ILE A 43 36.01 7.47 -92.64
N SER A 44 36.49 8.52 -93.32
CA SER A 44 37.87 8.99 -93.21
C SER A 44 38.22 9.46 -91.79
N ASP A 45 39.48 9.28 -91.38
CA ASP A 45 39.99 9.66 -90.06
C ASP A 45 39.60 11.09 -89.63
N PRO A 46 39.27 11.32 -88.35
CA PRO A 46 39.00 12.65 -87.83
C PRO A 46 40.22 13.54 -88.04
N ALA A 47 40.00 14.67 -88.71
CA ALA A 47 41.03 15.66 -88.97
C ALA A 47 40.64 16.97 -88.30
N VAL A 48 41.58 17.57 -87.58
CA VAL A 48 41.39 18.91 -87.02
C VAL A 48 41.99 19.90 -88.00
N ILE A 49 41.16 20.77 -88.55
CA ILE A 49 41.57 21.77 -89.50
C ILE A 49 41.73 23.06 -88.74
N GLU A 50 42.96 23.53 -88.64
CA GLU A 50 43.25 24.82 -88.06
C GLU A 50 43.09 25.91 -89.11
N LEU A 51 42.21 26.86 -88.82
CA LEU A 51 42.07 28.12 -89.52
C LEU A 51 42.69 29.22 -88.67
N ARG A 52 43.72 29.86 -89.20
CA ARG A 52 44.41 30.95 -88.53
C ARG A 52 44.34 32.22 -89.36
N TYR A 53 43.90 33.29 -88.71
CA TYR A 53 43.94 34.62 -89.28
C TYR A 53 45.34 35.21 -89.12
N THR A 54 45.98 35.56 -90.23
CA THR A 54 47.36 36.08 -90.27
C THR A 54 47.39 37.60 -90.30
N SER A 55 48.49 38.21 -89.85
CA SER A 55 48.65 39.68 -89.78
C SER A 55 48.61 40.40 -91.13
N ASN A 56 48.65 39.66 -92.25
CA ASN A 56 48.55 40.20 -93.61
C ASN A 56 47.09 40.25 -94.12
N ASN A 57 46.10 40.16 -93.21
CA ASN A 57 44.68 40.12 -93.54
C ASN A 57 44.26 38.86 -94.33
N ASP A 58 45.04 37.77 -94.24
CA ASP A 58 44.86 36.54 -95.00
C ASP A 58 44.67 35.31 -94.07
N TRP A 59 44.07 34.24 -94.59
CA TRP A 59 43.77 33.02 -93.83
C TRP A 59 44.75 31.91 -94.18
N SER A 60 45.40 31.33 -93.16
CA SER A 60 46.18 30.09 -93.32
C SER A 60 45.38 28.89 -92.82
N THR A 61 45.39 27.80 -93.59
CA THR A 61 44.72 26.55 -93.24
C THR A 61 45.75 25.43 -93.08
N SER A 62 45.73 24.69 -91.97
CA SER A 62 46.58 23.51 -91.77
C SER A 62 45.77 22.33 -91.23
N ILE A 63 46.23 21.10 -91.49
CA ILE A 63 45.61 19.87 -90.99
C ILE A 63 46.45 19.33 -89.84
N ILE A 64 45.84 19.23 -88.67
CA ILE A 64 46.42 18.63 -87.47
C ILE A 64 45.90 17.19 -87.37
N PRO A 65 46.79 16.18 -87.46
CA PRO A 65 46.43 14.80 -87.16
C PRO A 65 45.89 14.69 -85.73
N LEU A 66 44.83 13.88 -85.52
CA LEU A 66 44.18 13.77 -84.22
C LEU A 66 45.15 13.42 -83.08
N GLY A 67 46.16 12.59 -83.34
CA GLY A 67 47.19 12.21 -82.37
C GLY A 67 48.09 13.36 -81.89
N GLN A 68 48.12 14.49 -82.60
CA GLN A 68 48.90 15.69 -82.25
C GLN A 68 48.04 16.83 -81.73
N TYR A 69 46.71 16.63 -81.63
CA TYR A 69 45.77 17.68 -81.25
C TYR A 69 46.04 18.28 -79.86
N GLN A 70 46.29 17.44 -78.85
CA GLN A 70 46.51 17.91 -77.48
C GLN A 70 47.80 18.74 -77.37
N GLU A 71 48.87 18.30 -78.03
CA GLU A 71 50.13 19.03 -78.08
C GLU A 71 49.96 20.36 -78.82
N LYS A 72 49.29 20.36 -79.98
CA LYS A 72 48.98 21.58 -80.74
C LYS A 72 48.10 22.54 -79.94
N LEU A 73 47.17 22.04 -79.13
CA LEU A 73 46.29 22.86 -78.31
C LEU A 73 47.07 23.56 -77.20
N GLN A 74 47.97 22.82 -76.54
CA GLN A 74 48.88 23.39 -75.55
C GLN A 74 49.85 24.39 -76.19
N GLU A 75 50.39 24.10 -77.37
CA GLU A 75 51.26 25.00 -78.12
C GLU A 75 50.54 26.32 -78.47
N ARG A 76 49.33 26.26 -79.07
CA ARG A 76 48.56 27.47 -79.41
C ARG A 76 48.17 28.27 -78.17
N ARG A 77 47.84 27.57 -77.07
CA ARG A 77 47.55 28.22 -75.79
C ARG A 77 48.78 28.94 -75.24
N ARG A 78 49.95 28.30 -75.24
CA ARG A 78 51.22 28.93 -74.80
C ARG A 78 51.62 30.10 -75.71
N GLU A 79 51.46 29.98 -77.02
CA GLU A 79 51.70 31.10 -77.95
C GLU A 79 50.74 32.26 -77.71
N TRP A 80 49.47 31.99 -77.42
CA TRP A 80 48.48 33.01 -77.10
C TRP A 80 48.77 33.67 -75.75
N GLU A 81 49.08 32.89 -74.73
CA GLU A 81 49.53 33.36 -73.41
C GLU A 81 50.85 34.15 -73.50
N ALA A 82 51.75 33.80 -74.43
CA ALA A 82 52.99 34.54 -74.68
C ALA A 82 52.78 35.82 -75.51
N SER A 83 51.74 35.87 -76.36
CA SER A 83 51.42 37.04 -77.22
C SER A 83 50.47 38.03 -76.55
N GLN A 84 49.77 37.62 -75.49
CA GLN A 84 49.08 38.52 -74.57
C GLN A 84 49.87 38.59 -73.26
N PRO A 85 50.82 39.54 -73.11
CA PRO A 85 51.38 39.79 -71.80
C PRO A 85 50.23 40.19 -70.88
N VAL A 86 49.93 39.35 -69.89
CA VAL A 86 48.97 39.68 -68.83
C VAL A 86 49.37 41.04 -68.30
N GLN A 87 48.48 42.03 -68.44
CA GLN A 87 48.76 43.38 -67.96
C GLN A 87 49.14 43.29 -66.48
N PRO A 88 50.11 44.06 -66.00
CA PRO A 88 50.51 44.02 -64.58
C PRO A 88 49.34 44.20 -63.62
N GLU A 89 48.29 44.91 -64.04
CA GLU A 89 47.06 45.13 -63.29
C GLU A 89 46.19 43.87 -63.20
N ASP A 90 45.92 43.21 -64.33
CA ASP A 90 45.18 41.94 -64.36
C ASP A 90 45.92 40.84 -63.59
N ARG A 91 47.26 40.84 -63.66
CA ARG A 91 48.08 39.90 -62.89
C ARG A 91 47.94 40.13 -61.38
N ARG A 92 47.94 41.40 -60.96
CA ARG A 92 47.70 41.76 -59.55
C ARG A 92 46.31 41.34 -59.07
N GLU A 93 45.29 41.49 -59.91
CA GLU A 93 43.92 41.09 -59.55
C GLU A 93 43.77 39.56 -59.51
N ILE A 94 44.38 38.82 -60.44
CA ILE A 94 44.45 37.36 -60.36
C ILE A 94 45.18 36.92 -59.09
N ASP A 95 46.34 37.51 -58.76
CA ASP A 95 47.08 37.17 -57.56
C ASP A 95 46.28 37.51 -56.28
N ARG A 96 45.51 38.61 -56.28
CA ARG A 96 44.61 39.00 -55.19
C ARG A 96 43.47 38.00 -55.03
N LEU A 97 42.74 37.68 -56.10
CA LEU A 97 41.64 36.71 -56.07
C LEU A 97 42.14 35.31 -55.69
N THR A 98 43.32 34.91 -56.16
CA THR A 98 43.95 33.63 -55.78
C THR A 98 44.19 33.58 -54.26
N ARG A 99 44.69 34.66 -53.65
CA ARG A 99 44.87 34.72 -52.18
C ARG A 99 43.54 34.63 -51.43
N VAL A 100 42.51 35.35 -51.89
CA VAL A 100 41.17 35.30 -51.27
C VAL A 100 40.57 33.90 -51.38
N LEU A 101 40.71 33.23 -52.53
CA LEU A 101 40.25 31.85 -52.70
C LEU A 101 40.99 30.88 -51.78
N GLN A 102 42.32 31.00 -51.67
CA GLN A 102 43.12 30.18 -50.76
C GLN A 102 42.74 30.40 -49.29
N GLU A 103 42.47 31.65 -48.90
CA GLU A 103 42.01 31.98 -47.55
C GLU A 103 40.62 31.39 -47.29
N ARG A 104 39.69 31.52 -48.25
CA ARG A 104 38.35 30.93 -48.14
C ARG A 104 38.35 29.41 -48.12
N GLU A 105 39.22 28.76 -48.88
CA GLU A 105 39.42 27.31 -48.85
C GLU A 105 39.91 26.86 -47.47
N ARG A 106 40.85 27.59 -46.85
CA ARG A 106 41.31 27.30 -45.47
C ARG A 106 40.20 27.45 -44.45
N GLU A 107 39.43 28.54 -44.50
CA GLU A 107 38.28 28.75 -43.61
C GLU A 107 37.26 27.60 -43.73
N LEU A 108 36.96 27.18 -44.95
CA LEU A 108 36.04 26.06 -45.20
C LEU A 108 36.61 24.73 -44.69
N GLU A 109 37.91 24.50 -44.83
CA GLU A 109 38.57 23.31 -44.26
C GLU A 109 38.52 23.30 -42.73
N GLU A 110 38.75 24.45 -42.09
CA GLU A 110 38.65 24.60 -40.64
C GLU A 110 37.21 24.35 -40.16
N GLU A 111 36.21 24.98 -40.80
CA GLU A 111 34.79 24.76 -40.48
C GLU A 111 34.38 23.29 -40.66
N ARG A 112 34.87 22.61 -41.71
CA ARG A 112 34.62 21.17 -41.91
C ARG A 112 35.23 20.33 -40.80
N ARG A 113 36.46 20.64 -40.36
CA ARG A 113 37.12 19.95 -39.25
C ARG A 113 36.36 20.13 -37.94
N GLU A 114 35.91 21.35 -37.64
CA GLU A 114 35.10 21.61 -36.43
C GLU A 114 33.78 20.84 -36.47
N LYS A 115 33.07 20.88 -37.60
CA LYS A 115 31.82 20.12 -37.79
C LYS A 115 32.03 18.61 -37.64
N GLU A 116 33.15 18.09 -38.15
CA GLU A 116 33.52 16.68 -38.01
C GLU A 116 33.80 16.32 -36.55
N GLN A 117 34.57 17.13 -35.82
CA GLN A 117 34.80 16.92 -34.39
C GLN A 117 33.52 16.97 -33.56
N VAL A 118 32.61 17.91 -33.87
CA VAL A 118 31.30 18.01 -33.19
C VAL A 118 30.45 16.78 -33.50
N ARG A 119 30.42 16.34 -34.77
CA ARG A 119 29.70 15.13 -35.17
C ARG A 119 30.22 13.92 -34.42
N ASP A 120 31.53 13.74 -34.33
CA ASP A 120 32.14 12.58 -33.67
C ASP A 120 31.87 12.59 -32.16
N ARG A 121 31.91 13.77 -31.51
CA ARG A 121 31.51 13.91 -30.10
C ARG A 121 30.04 13.57 -29.88
N LEU A 122 29.14 14.05 -30.74
CA LEU A 122 27.71 13.74 -30.66
C LEU A 122 27.44 12.26 -30.90
N GLN A 123 28.17 11.64 -31.84
CA GLN A 123 28.09 10.21 -32.13
C GLN A 123 28.49 9.39 -30.90
N GLN A 124 29.58 9.77 -30.23
CA GLN A 124 30.03 9.11 -29.01
C GLN A 124 29.02 9.27 -27.87
N GLN A 125 28.52 10.48 -27.63
CA GLN A 125 27.49 10.73 -26.61
C GLN A 125 26.20 9.94 -26.87
N LEU A 126 25.78 9.84 -28.13
CA LEU A 126 24.61 9.05 -28.51
C LEU A 126 24.84 7.56 -28.21
N GLN A 127 26.02 7.03 -28.52
CA GLN A 127 26.35 5.63 -28.27
C GLN A 127 26.41 5.32 -26.76
N GLU A 128 27.01 6.21 -25.96
CA GLU A 128 27.03 6.10 -24.50
C GLU A 128 25.61 6.16 -23.91
N ALA A 129 24.77 7.09 -24.38
CA ALA A 129 23.38 7.21 -23.94
C ALA A 129 22.56 5.97 -24.31
N GLN A 130 22.79 5.38 -25.50
CA GLN A 130 22.14 4.14 -25.92
C GLN A 130 22.55 2.95 -25.06
N GLN A 131 23.84 2.81 -24.74
CA GLN A 131 24.33 1.75 -23.85
C GLN A 131 23.74 1.87 -22.45
N GLN A 132 23.75 3.07 -21.87
CA GLN A 132 23.12 3.31 -20.57
C GLN A 132 21.62 3.05 -20.60
N GLY A 133 20.94 3.42 -21.69
CA GLY A 133 19.53 3.12 -21.90
C GLY A 133 19.24 1.61 -21.91
N GLN A 134 20.04 0.84 -22.66
CA GLN A 134 19.91 -0.62 -22.73
C GLN A 134 20.20 -1.29 -21.38
N GLU A 135 21.21 -0.83 -20.64
CA GLU A 135 21.53 -1.38 -19.32
C GLU A 135 20.42 -1.11 -18.31
N ARG A 136 19.87 0.11 -18.28
CA ARG A 136 18.71 0.45 -17.44
C ARG A 136 17.48 -0.38 -17.81
N GLU A 137 17.22 -0.57 -19.10
CA GLU A 137 16.10 -1.39 -19.56
C GLU A 137 16.28 -2.86 -19.14
N ARG A 138 17.51 -3.38 -19.20
CA ARG A 138 17.83 -4.73 -18.72
C ARG A 138 17.61 -4.87 -17.22
N GLN A 139 18.12 -3.94 -16.42
CA GLN A 139 17.92 -3.93 -14.96
C GLN A 139 16.42 -3.85 -14.60
N ALA A 140 15.67 -2.99 -15.29
CA ALA A 140 14.23 -2.88 -15.09
C ALA A 140 13.49 -4.19 -15.45
N ARG A 141 13.89 -4.86 -16.54
CA ARG A 141 13.32 -6.17 -16.93
C ARG A 141 13.61 -7.26 -15.91
N GLU A 142 14.84 -7.33 -15.40
CA GLU A 142 15.23 -8.28 -14.35
C GLU A 142 14.42 -8.02 -13.06
N GLN A 143 14.30 -6.75 -12.64
CA GLN A 143 13.50 -6.38 -11.47
C GLN A 143 12.00 -6.73 -11.63
N VAL A 144 11.43 -6.51 -12.82
CA VAL A 144 10.03 -6.88 -13.11
C VAL A 144 9.84 -8.39 -13.05
N GLN A 145 10.79 -9.18 -13.56
CA GLN A 145 10.71 -10.65 -13.49
C GLN A 145 10.79 -11.16 -12.05
N ASP A 146 11.66 -10.58 -11.23
CA ASP A 146 11.75 -10.95 -9.81
C ASP A 146 10.48 -10.58 -9.04
N LEU A 147 9.92 -9.40 -9.28
CA LEU A 147 8.64 -8.99 -8.70
C LEU A 147 7.49 -9.90 -9.14
N GLN A 148 7.45 -10.30 -10.42
CA GLN A 148 6.45 -11.25 -10.93
C GLN A 148 6.54 -12.61 -10.23
N ARG A 149 7.76 -13.11 -9.98
CA ARG A 149 7.96 -14.36 -9.24
C ARG A 149 7.47 -14.25 -7.80
N GLN A 150 7.81 -13.15 -7.11
CA GLN A 150 7.34 -12.91 -5.74
C GLN A 150 5.81 -12.80 -5.66
N LEU A 151 5.18 -12.16 -6.65
CA LEU A 151 3.72 -12.07 -6.73
C LEU A 151 3.09 -13.46 -6.89
N GLN A 152 3.61 -14.30 -7.79
CA GLN A 152 3.11 -15.67 -7.97
C GLN A 152 3.24 -16.52 -6.71
N GLU A 153 4.38 -16.46 -6.02
CA GLU A 153 4.59 -17.16 -4.74
C GLU A 153 3.60 -16.69 -3.67
N ARG A 154 3.34 -15.39 -3.62
CA ARG A 154 2.41 -14.81 -2.64
C ARG A 154 0.95 -15.13 -2.96
N GLU A 155 0.57 -15.20 -4.23
CA GLU A 155 -0.75 -15.65 -4.68
C GLU A 155 -0.99 -17.11 -4.27
N GLN A 156 -0.01 -18.00 -4.48
CA GLN A 156 -0.12 -19.40 -4.06
C GLN A 156 -0.28 -19.54 -2.54
N GLN A 157 0.48 -18.77 -1.75
CA GLN A 157 0.34 -18.74 -0.29
C GLN A 157 -1.04 -18.25 0.16
N LEU A 158 -1.63 -17.29 -0.55
CA LEU A 158 -2.96 -16.80 -0.25
C LEU A 158 -4.02 -17.86 -0.56
N GLU A 159 -3.92 -18.54 -1.71
CA GLU A 159 -4.83 -19.64 -2.06
C GLU A 159 -4.76 -20.79 -1.05
N GLU A 160 -3.56 -21.16 -0.60
CA GLU A 160 -3.38 -22.22 0.41
C GLU A 160 -4.02 -21.82 1.74
N ARG A 161 -3.76 -20.60 2.21
CA ARG A 161 -4.40 -20.06 3.43
C ARG A 161 -5.91 -19.97 3.32
N GLU A 162 -6.44 -19.61 2.15
CA GLU A 162 -7.87 -19.53 1.93
C GLU A 162 -8.52 -20.93 2.03
N ARG A 163 -7.88 -21.95 1.47
CA ARG A 163 -8.34 -23.35 1.62
C ARG A 163 -8.31 -23.81 3.07
N GLU A 164 -7.21 -23.56 3.80
CA GLU A 164 -7.11 -23.88 5.22
C GLU A 164 -8.21 -23.19 6.04
N PHE A 165 -8.49 -21.92 5.75
CA PHE A 165 -9.54 -21.16 6.41
C PHE A 165 -10.92 -21.74 6.14
N GLN A 166 -11.23 -22.04 4.87
CA GLN A 166 -12.51 -22.64 4.47
C GLN A 166 -12.73 -24.03 5.10
N GLU A 167 -11.68 -24.85 5.18
CA GLU A 167 -11.77 -26.15 5.83
C GLU A 167 -12.03 -26.01 7.33
N ARG A 168 -11.35 -25.07 7.99
CA ARG A 168 -11.56 -24.78 9.41
C ARG A 168 -12.96 -24.23 9.69
N GLU A 169 -13.48 -23.40 8.80
CA GLU A 169 -14.85 -22.87 8.88
C GLU A 169 -15.86 -24.01 8.79
N ARG A 170 -15.72 -24.91 7.81
CA ARG A 170 -16.58 -26.10 7.69
C ARG A 170 -16.52 -26.99 8.93
N GLN A 171 -15.33 -27.24 9.47
CA GLN A 171 -15.17 -28.03 10.70
C GLN A 171 -15.87 -27.36 11.90
N LEU A 172 -15.81 -26.04 12.01
CA LEU A 172 -16.51 -25.29 13.06
C LEU A 172 -18.02 -25.35 12.88
N GLU A 173 -18.53 -25.22 11.66
CA GLU A 173 -19.96 -25.36 11.34
C GLU A 173 -20.49 -26.74 11.70
N GLU A 174 -19.77 -27.81 11.33
CA GLU A 174 -20.12 -29.19 11.69
C GLU A 174 -20.14 -29.37 13.22
N GLN A 175 -19.14 -28.82 13.93
CA GLN A 175 -19.10 -28.86 15.39
C GLN A 175 -20.28 -28.09 16.02
N ILE A 176 -20.66 -26.94 15.46
CA ILE A 176 -21.82 -26.16 15.91
C ILE A 176 -23.09 -26.97 15.68
N GLN A 177 -23.28 -27.56 14.50
CA GLN A 177 -24.48 -28.33 14.16
C GLN A 177 -24.65 -29.56 15.07
N VAL A 178 -23.56 -30.31 15.33
CA VAL A 178 -23.57 -31.43 16.28
C VAL A 178 -23.91 -30.94 17.69
N ALA A 179 -23.32 -29.83 18.11
CA ALA A 179 -23.56 -29.29 19.44
C ALA A 179 -25.00 -28.76 19.61
N GLU A 180 -25.57 -28.12 18.59
CA GLU A 180 -26.99 -27.74 18.54
C GLU A 180 -27.91 -28.97 18.62
N SER A 181 -27.57 -30.07 17.96
CA SER A 181 -28.39 -31.29 17.99
C SER A 181 -28.52 -31.93 19.39
N SER A 182 -27.60 -31.64 20.31
CA SER A 182 -27.54 -32.31 21.63
C SER A 182 -28.53 -31.76 22.67
N TRP A 183 -28.89 -30.48 22.59
CA TRP A 183 -29.77 -29.81 23.55
C TRP A 183 -31.15 -29.47 22.99
N VAL A 184 -31.30 -29.51 21.66
CA VAL A 184 -32.56 -29.20 20.99
C VAL A 184 -33.58 -30.30 21.30
N VAL A 185 -34.74 -29.89 21.78
CA VAL A 185 -35.89 -30.78 22.03
C VAL A 185 -37.03 -30.48 21.08
N ASN A 186 -37.77 -31.52 20.69
CA ASN A 186 -38.93 -31.37 19.81
C ASN A 186 -40.08 -30.68 20.56
N ARG A 187 -40.67 -29.63 19.98
CA ARG A 187 -41.75 -28.87 20.62
C ARG A 187 -42.97 -29.75 20.94
N ARG A 188 -43.24 -30.78 20.13
CA ARG A 188 -44.38 -31.70 20.30
C ARG A 188 -44.26 -32.58 21.54
N GLU A 189 -43.05 -32.77 22.06
CA GLU A 189 -42.81 -33.53 23.29
C GLU A 189 -43.10 -32.70 24.56
N ILE A 190 -43.25 -31.38 24.42
CA ILE A 190 -43.48 -30.45 25.53
C ILE A 190 -44.98 -30.18 25.66
N ARG A 191 -45.62 -30.77 26.68
CA ARG A 191 -47.02 -30.52 27.01
C ARG A 191 -47.12 -29.51 28.15
N MET A 192 -47.40 -28.25 27.80
CA MET A 192 -47.60 -27.18 28.79
C MET A 192 -48.84 -27.46 29.64
N THR A 193 -48.76 -27.15 30.94
CA THR A 193 -49.92 -27.18 31.84
C THR A 193 -50.41 -25.76 32.13
N GLU A 194 -51.57 -25.65 32.77
CA GLU A 194 -52.14 -24.36 33.22
C GLU A 194 -51.43 -23.78 34.46
N VAL A 195 -50.51 -24.52 35.08
CA VAL A 195 -49.84 -24.08 36.31
C VAL A 195 -48.72 -23.09 35.98
N VAL A 196 -48.96 -21.82 36.28
CA VAL A 196 -47.99 -20.73 36.13
C VAL A 196 -47.11 -20.63 37.38
N LEU A 197 -45.79 -20.66 37.19
CA LEU A 197 -44.78 -20.51 38.24
C LEU A 197 -44.31 -19.06 38.38
N GLY A 198 -44.36 -18.29 37.29
CA GLY A 198 -44.03 -16.88 37.31
C GLY A 198 -44.19 -16.24 35.93
N GLU A 199 -44.58 -14.97 35.92
CA GLU A 199 -44.69 -14.14 34.72
C GLU A 199 -43.72 -12.96 34.86
N GLY A 200 -42.95 -12.70 33.82
CA GLY A 200 -42.09 -11.54 33.72
C GLY A 200 -42.33 -10.81 32.40
N GLY A 201 -41.77 -9.60 32.25
CA GLY A 201 -41.98 -8.78 31.04
C GLY A 201 -41.47 -9.41 29.73
N TRP A 202 -40.68 -10.47 29.82
CA TRP A 202 -39.97 -11.05 28.67
C TRP A 202 -40.23 -12.55 28.49
N ALA A 203 -40.84 -13.20 29.48
CA ALA A 203 -41.06 -14.63 29.49
C ALA A 203 -42.16 -15.03 30.48
N GLU A 204 -42.81 -16.14 30.20
CA GLU A 204 -43.70 -16.84 31.11
C GLU A 204 -43.07 -18.17 31.52
N VAL A 205 -43.12 -18.53 32.80
CA VAL A 205 -42.66 -19.82 33.33
C VAL A 205 -43.86 -20.63 33.79
N LYS A 206 -44.04 -21.81 33.19
CA LYS A 206 -45.11 -22.76 33.49
C LYS A 206 -44.56 -24.14 33.82
N VAL A 207 -45.35 -24.94 34.52
CA VAL A 207 -45.07 -26.39 34.62
C VAL A 207 -45.40 -27.03 33.27
N ALA A 208 -44.52 -27.90 32.79
CA ALA A 208 -44.76 -28.72 31.60
C ALA A 208 -44.49 -30.20 31.89
N ASP A 209 -45.10 -31.06 31.09
CA ASP A 209 -44.79 -32.47 31.00
C ASP A 209 -43.85 -32.69 29.81
N PHE A 210 -42.66 -33.23 30.08
CA PHE A 210 -41.66 -33.56 29.08
C PHE A 210 -41.15 -34.98 29.32
N ARG A 211 -41.41 -35.89 28.37
CA ARG A 211 -41.06 -37.32 28.46
C ARG A 211 -41.50 -38.00 29.79
N GLY A 212 -42.63 -37.58 30.34
CA GLY A 212 -43.16 -38.09 31.61
C GLY A 212 -42.60 -37.44 32.87
N LEU A 213 -41.69 -36.46 32.74
CA LEU A 213 -41.17 -35.67 33.85
C LEU A 213 -41.85 -34.31 33.93
N LYS A 214 -42.14 -33.84 35.15
CA LYS A 214 -42.56 -32.46 35.39
C LYS A 214 -41.35 -31.54 35.39
N VAL A 215 -41.39 -30.53 34.53
CA VAL A 215 -40.28 -29.60 34.31
C VAL A 215 -40.79 -28.16 34.38
N ALA A 216 -39.90 -27.22 34.67
CA ALA A 216 -40.18 -25.81 34.50
C ALA A 216 -39.88 -25.41 33.05
N ALA A 217 -40.88 -24.84 32.37
CA ALA A 217 -40.80 -24.42 30.98
C ALA A 217 -40.91 -22.89 30.91
N LYS A 218 -39.80 -22.23 30.59
CA LYS A 218 -39.72 -20.78 30.38
C LYS A 218 -39.93 -20.47 28.90
N SER A 219 -41.11 -19.95 28.56
CA SER A 219 -41.51 -19.56 27.21
C SER A 219 -41.20 -18.08 26.97
N LEU A 220 -40.34 -17.79 25.98
CA LEU A 220 -40.00 -16.42 25.60
C LEU A 220 -41.07 -15.83 24.68
N TYR A 221 -41.38 -14.53 24.83
CA TYR A 221 -42.38 -13.86 24.00
C TYR A 221 -41.84 -13.50 22.59
N LYS A 222 -42.71 -13.54 21.57
CA LYS A 222 -42.35 -13.31 20.16
C LYS A 222 -41.62 -12.00 19.88
N LEU A 223 -41.93 -10.94 20.63
CA LEU A 223 -41.42 -9.58 20.41
C LEU A 223 -39.90 -9.45 20.59
N ILE A 224 -39.24 -10.47 21.14
CA ILE A 224 -37.80 -10.49 21.42
C ILE A 224 -37.03 -11.31 20.37
N ILE A 225 -37.73 -12.04 19.50
CA ILE A 225 -37.12 -13.02 18.61
C ILE A 225 -36.75 -12.34 17.29
N SER A 226 -35.53 -11.80 17.22
CA SER A 226 -34.87 -11.46 15.96
C SER A 226 -33.95 -12.61 15.52
N PRO A 227 -33.65 -12.77 14.21
CA PRO A 227 -32.66 -13.75 13.74
C PRO A 227 -31.31 -13.62 14.46
N TYR A 228 -30.90 -12.40 14.81
CA TYR A 228 -29.69 -12.12 15.60
C TYR A 228 -29.77 -12.69 17.02
N ASN A 229 -30.92 -12.58 17.68
CA ASN A 229 -31.13 -13.09 19.04
C ASN A 229 -31.19 -14.63 19.08
N ILE A 230 -31.61 -15.29 18.00
CA ILE A 230 -31.60 -16.76 17.91
C ILE A 230 -30.17 -17.30 17.93
N GLY A 231 -29.23 -16.68 17.20
CA GLY A 231 -27.81 -17.09 17.24
C GLY A 231 -27.18 -16.93 18.62
N THR A 232 -27.53 -15.84 19.33
CA THR A 232 -27.09 -15.63 20.73
C THR A 232 -27.72 -16.66 21.67
N PHE A 233 -29.01 -16.98 21.47
CA PHE A 233 -29.73 -18.00 22.23
C PHE A 233 -29.13 -19.39 22.05
N SER A 234 -28.89 -19.84 20.82
CA SER A 234 -28.25 -21.14 20.55
C SER A 234 -26.89 -21.25 21.24
N ARG A 235 -26.08 -20.19 21.20
CA ARG A 235 -24.78 -20.15 21.87
C ARG A 235 -24.93 -20.31 23.39
N GLU A 236 -25.87 -19.62 24.01
CA GLU A 236 -26.13 -19.72 25.46
C GLU A 236 -26.64 -21.12 25.85
N MET A 237 -27.54 -21.71 25.05
CA MET A 237 -28.06 -23.06 25.32
C MET A 237 -26.98 -24.13 25.17
N ASN A 238 -26.06 -23.96 24.23
CA ASN A 238 -24.92 -24.85 24.03
C ASN A 238 -23.90 -24.79 25.19
N ILE A 239 -23.87 -23.67 25.92
CA ILE A 239 -23.10 -23.56 27.17
C ILE A 239 -23.89 -24.21 28.31
N ALA A 240 -25.17 -23.86 28.46
CA ALA A 240 -26.04 -24.40 29.52
C ALA A 240 -26.15 -25.93 29.47
N SER A 241 -26.12 -26.54 28.28
CA SER A 241 -26.14 -27.99 28.09
C SER A 241 -24.94 -28.72 28.69
N LYS A 242 -23.79 -28.03 28.85
CA LYS A 242 -22.54 -28.59 29.39
C LYS A 242 -22.41 -28.44 30.90
N ILE A 243 -23.30 -27.67 31.53
CA ILE A 243 -23.28 -27.41 32.97
C ILE A 243 -24.04 -28.52 33.69
N ARG A 244 -23.35 -29.19 34.62
CA ARG A 244 -23.89 -30.28 35.46
C ARG A 244 -23.28 -30.17 36.85
N HIS A 245 -24.08 -29.72 37.82
CA HIS A 245 -23.65 -29.58 39.22
C HIS A 245 -24.86 -29.65 40.16
N PRO A 246 -24.78 -30.33 41.32
CA PRO A 246 -25.92 -30.52 42.23
C PRO A 246 -26.47 -29.22 42.85
N ASN A 247 -25.65 -28.16 42.91
CA ASN A 247 -26.07 -26.85 43.44
C ASN A 247 -26.38 -25.82 42.34
N LEU A 248 -26.51 -26.23 41.07
CA LEU A 248 -26.93 -25.37 39.95
C LEU A 248 -28.22 -25.90 39.35
N LEU A 249 -29.10 -24.97 38.95
CA LEU A 249 -30.36 -25.33 38.29
C LEU A 249 -30.08 -26.15 37.02
N GLN A 250 -30.61 -27.36 36.98
CA GLN A 250 -30.33 -28.31 35.92
C GLN A 250 -31.06 -27.92 34.62
N PHE A 251 -30.29 -27.54 33.60
CA PHE A 251 -30.78 -27.37 32.23
C PHE A 251 -31.04 -28.73 31.58
N ILE A 252 -32.23 -28.90 31.01
CA ILE A 252 -32.69 -30.15 30.37
C ILE A 252 -32.58 -30.04 28.85
N GLY A 253 -33.02 -28.93 28.28
CA GLY A 253 -33.03 -28.72 26.83
C GLY A 253 -33.77 -27.44 26.46
N ALA A 254 -33.77 -27.10 25.18
CA ALA A 254 -34.52 -25.97 24.67
C ALA A 254 -35.07 -26.25 23.26
N THR A 255 -36.13 -25.54 22.88
CA THR A 255 -36.65 -25.57 21.51
C THR A 255 -36.69 -24.15 20.96
N THR A 256 -36.37 -24.01 19.68
CA THR A 256 -36.51 -22.78 18.90
C THR A 256 -37.68 -22.85 17.91
N GLU A 257 -38.42 -23.97 17.88
CA GLU A 257 -39.61 -24.15 17.04
C GLU A 257 -40.76 -23.27 17.55
N GLY A 258 -41.06 -22.20 16.80
CA GLY A 258 -42.08 -21.23 17.19
C GLY A 258 -41.54 -20.25 18.24
N ASN A 259 -42.17 -20.21 19.42
CA ASN A 259 -41.66 -19.39 20.52
C ASN A 259 -40.60 -20.21 21.29
N PRO A 260 -39.37 -19.69 21.51
CA PRO A 260 -38.36 -20.42 22.22
C PRO A 260 -38.79 -20.79 23.62
N ILE A 261 -38.51 -22.04 24.01
CA ILE A 261 -38.79 -22.56 25.35
C ILE A 261 -37.53 -23.19 25.90
N ILE A 262 -37.19 -22.78 27.11
CA ILE A 262 -36.09 -23.35 27.89
C ILE A 262 -36.71 -24.27 28.94
N LEU A 263 -36.22 -25.51 29.01
CA LEU A 263 -36.62 -26.51 29.99
C LEU A 263 -35.55 -26.67 31.07
N THR A 264 -35.96 -26.55 32.32
CA THR A 264 -35.12 -26.84 33.49
C THR A 264 -35.83 -27.78 34.44
N GLU A 265 -35.11 -28.31 35.42
CA GLU A 265 -35.75 -28.99 36.54
C GLU A 265 -36.80 -28.10 37.21
N LEU A 266 -37.82 -28.74 37.77
CA LEU A 266 -38.89 -28.07 38.49
C LEU A 266 -38.49 -27.94 39.97
N MET A 267 -38.28 -26.72 40.42
CA MET A 267 -38.01 -26.43 41.83
C MET A 267 -39.31 -26.25 42.62
N PRO A 268 -39.41 -26.81 43.84
CA PRO A 268 -40.63 -26.72 44.65
C PRO A 268 -40.90 -25.31 45.19
N THR A 269 -39.86 -24.50 45.40
CA THR A 269 -39.93 -23.14 45.92
C THR A 269 -38.78 -22.29 45.39
N SER A 270 -38.81 -20.98 45.65
CA SER A 270 -37.70 -20.06 45.39
C SER A 270 -37.22 -19.45 46.71
N LEU A 271 -35.91 -19.16 46.80
CA LEU A 271 -35.34 -18.54 47.99
C LEU A 271 -36.03 -17.22 48.34
N ARG A 272 -36.42 -16.44 47.33
CA ARG A 272 -37.19 -15.20 47.52
C ARG A 272 -38.51 -15.46 48.24
N LYS A 273 -39.25 -16.48 47.81
CA LYS A 273 -40.54 -16.85 48.41
C LYS A 273 -40.38 -17.29 49.87
N GLU A 274 -39.37 -18.12 50.17
CA GLU A 274 -39.07 -18.58 51.53
C GLU A 274 -38.66 -17.42 52.46
N LEU A 275 -37.89 -16.46 51.95
CA LEU A 275 -37.49 -15.27 52.71
C LEU A 275 -38.69 -14.36 53.00
N GLU A 276 -39.60 -14.19 52.04
CA GLU A 276 -40.81 -13.37 52.19
C GLU A 276 -41.85 -14.01 53.12
N SER A 277 -41.90 -15.35 53.24
CA SER A 277 -42.89 -16.08 54.05
C SER A 277 -42.57 -16.20 55.54
N GLY A 278 -41.49 -15.58 56.04
CA GLY A 278 -41.12 -15.63 57.46
C GLY A 278 -39.63 -15.78 57.75
N GLY A 279 -38.78 -15.75 56.71
CA GLY A 279 -37.33 -15.83 56.85
C GLY A 279 -36.81 -17.27 56.96
N VAL A 280 -35.52 -17.44 56.69
CA VAL A 280 -34.85 -18.74 56.73
C VAL A 280 -34.06 -18.85 58.03
N ALA A 281 -34.14 -20.00 58.71
CA ALA A 281 -33.40 -20.23 59.95
C ALA A 281 -31.87 -20.12 59.72
N TYR A 282 -31.15 -19.57 60.69
CA TYR A 282 -29.71 -19.30 60.55
C TYR A 282 -28.85 -20.51 60.09
N PRO A 283 -29.08 -21.75 60.59
CA PRO A 283 -28.36 -22.91 60.07
C PRO A 283 -28.61 -23.20 58.58
N ALA A 284 -29.83 -22.95 58.10
CA ALA A 284 -30.18 -23.11 56.69
C ALA A 284 -29.54 -22.01 55.83
N ILE A 285 -29.37 -20.79 56.35
CA ILE A 285 -28.63 -19.71 55.65
C ILE A 285 -27.18 -20.13 55.37
N LEU A 286 -26.51 -20.74 56.35
CA LEU A 286 -25.14 -21.23 56.19
C LEU A 286 -25.05 -22.34 55.15
N SER A 287 -25.99 -23.29 55.16
CA SER A 287 -26.06 -24.35 54.16
C SER A 287 -26.28 -23.80 52.75
N ILE A 288 -27.22 -22.88 52.58
CA ILE A 288 -27.51 -22.23 51.29
C ILE A 288 -26.28 -21.45 50.80
N SER A 289 -25.58 -20.76 51.69
CA SER A 289 -24.36 -20.01 51.33
C SER A 289 -23.24 -20.92 50.85
N LEU A 290 -23.06 -22.08 51.50
CA LEU A 290 -22.11 -23.11 51.07
C LEU A 290 -22.48 -23.68 49.70
N ASP A 291 -23.75 -24.00 49.47
CA ASP A 291 -24.24 -24.51 48.20
C ASP A 291 -23.99 -23.51 47.05
N VAL A 292 -24.25 -22.21 47.30
CA VAL A 292 -23.95 -21.13 46.35
C VAL A 292 -22.45 -21.02 46.09
N ALA A 293 -21.61 -21.11 47.13
CA ALA A 293 -20.15 -21.06 46.98
C ALA A 293 -19.62 -22.24 46.15
N CYS A 294 -20.13 -23.46 46.38
CA CYS A 294 -19.79 -24.64 45.60
C CYS A 294 -20.17 -24.48 44.12
N ALA A 295 -21.38 -24.00 43.84
CA ALA A 295 -21.86 -23.72 42.49
C ALA A 295 -20.98 -22.70 41.75
N LEU A 296 -20.64 -21.59 42.40
CA LEU A 296 -19.78 -20.55 41.82
C LEU A 296 -18.36 -21.05 41.59
N ASN A 297 -17.80 -21.82 42.53
CA ASN A 297 -16.48 -22.43 42.37
C ASN A 297 -16.45 -23.35 41.14
N TYR A 298 -17.48 -24.18 40.94
CA TYR A 298 -17.59 -25.03 39.76
C TYR A 298 -17.59 -24.21 38.45
N LEU A 299 -18.38 -23.14 38.38
CA LEU A 299 -18.45 -22.29 37.19
C LEU A 299 -17.12 -21.57 36.91
N HIS A 300 -16.43 -21.09 37.94
CA HIS A 300 -15.15 -20.41 37.81
C HIS A 300 -14.00 -21.35 37.41
N LEU A 301 -14.10 -22.64 37.71
CA LEU A 301 -13.13 -23.65 37.31
C LEU A 301 -13.40 -24.24 35.92
N PHE A 302 -14.47 -23.82 35.23
CA PHE A 302 -14.79 -24.28 33.88
C PHE A 302 -13.66 -23.94 32.89
N LYS A 303 -13.28 -24.89 32.04
CA LYS A 303 -12.19 -24.77 31.06
C LYS A 303 -12.73 -24.96 29.64
N PRO A 304 -12.14 -24.31 28.62
CA PRO A 304 -10.92 -23.49 28.64
C PRO A 304 -11.08 -22.08 29.25
N HIS A 305 -12.31 -21.57 29.35
CA HIS A 305 -12.60 -20.25 29.90
C HIS A 305 -13.55 -20.35 31.10
N PRO A 306 -13.20 -19.76 32.26
CA PRO A 306 -14.09 -19.65 33.42
C PRO A 306 -15.45 -19.06 33.05
N MET A 307 -16.52 -19.69 33.50
CA MET A 307 -17.86 -19.16 33.37
C MET A 307 -18.13 -18.16 34.49
N LEU A 308 -18.00 -16.88 34.15
CA LEU A 308 -18.43 -15.80 35.04
C LEU A 308 -19.95 -15.72 34.95
N HIS A 309 -20.65 -15.80 36.09
CA HIS A 309 -22.12 -15.73 36.17
C HIS A 309 -22.70 -14.46 35.51
N ARG A 310 -21.86 -13.43 35.26
CA ARG A 310 -22.05 -12.20 34.43
C ARG A 310 -23.28 -11.32 34.71
N ASP A 311 -24.24 -11.78 35.52
CA ASP A 311 -25.46 -11.07 35.90
C ASP A 311 -25.49 -10.63 37.37
N ALA A 312 -24.37 -10.69 38.10
CA ALA A 312 -24.38 -10.26 39.51
C ALA A 312 -24.70 -8.76 39.67
N PHE A 313 -24.34 -7.93 38.68
CA PHE A 313 -24.50 -6.47 38.77
C PHE A 313 -25.09 -5.82 37.51
N GLY A 314 -24.86 -6.36 36.30
CA GLY A 314 -25.52 -5.99 35.03
C GLY A 314 -24.62 -6.10 33.80
N LYS A 315 -25.13 -5.75 32.62
CA LYS A 315 -24.45 -5.95 31.32
C LYS A 315 -23.17 -5.11 31.20
N ILE A 316 -22.07 -5.75 30.80
CA ILE A 316 -20.74 -5.14 30.62
C ILE A 316 -20.59 -4.64 29.17
N LYS A 317 -20.17 -3.39 28.99
CA LYS A 317 -19.84 -2.76 27.70
C LYS A 317 -18.42 -3.08 27.25
N LYS A 318 -17.45 -3.02 28.16
CA LYS A 318 -16.02 -3.13 27.83
C LYS A 318 -15.23 -3.66 29.04
N VAL A 319 -14.16 -4.40 28.77
CA VAL A 319 -13.17 -4.82 29.79
C VAL A 319 -11.78 -4.51 29.24
N GLU A 320 -10.95 -3.84 30.05
CA GLU A 320 -9.59 -3.46 29.68
C GLU A 320 -8.63 -3.82 30.81
N LEU A 321 -7.72 -4.76 30.57
CA LEU A 321 -6.74 -5.18 31.57
C LEU A 321 -5.48 -4.33 31.43
N ALA A 322 -4.92 -3.87 32.55
CA ALA A 322 -3.70 -3.07 32.53
C ALA A 322 -2.51 -3.93 32.06
N PRO A 323 -1.88 -3.63 30.92
CA PRO A 323 -0.81 -4.45 30.36
C PRO A 323 0.45 -4.37 31.23
N ASP A 324 1.16 -5.48 31.35
CA ASP A 324 2.47 -5.56 32.00
C ASP A 324 3.59 -5.30 30.98
N THR A 325 4.78 -4.97 31.47
CA THR A 325 6.00 -4.77 30.66
C THR A 325 6.44 -6.04 29.92
N ALA A 326 5.96 -7.22 30.31
CA ALA A 326 6.16 -8.48 29.60
C ALA A 326 4.99 -8.76 28.62
N PRO A 327 5.26 -9.06 27.34
CA PRO A 327 4.20 -9.32 26.36
C PRO A 327 3.33 -10.50 26.79
N GLY A 328 2.00 -10.30 26.78
CA GLY A 328 1.01 -11.30 27.17
C GLY A 328 0.74 -11.41 28.68
N LYS A 329 1.35 -10.56 29.52
CA LYS A 329 1.03 -10.46 30.95
C LYS A 329 0.31 -9.15 31.29
N HIS A 330 -0.44 -9.16 32.38
CA HIS A 330 -1.18 -7.99 32.89
C HIS A 330 -0.78 -7.70 34.35
N ARG A 331 -0.89 -6.44 34.78
CA ARG A 331 -0.48 -5.96 36.11
C ARG A 331 -1.40 -6.40 37.25
N GLY A 332 -2.37 -7.28 36.99
CA GLY A 332 -3.28 -7.83 37.99
C GLY A 332 -4.47 -6.94 38.34
N TRP A 333 -4.70 -5.89 37.55
CA TRP A 333 -5.86 -5.00 37.65
C TRP A 333 -6.33 -4.56 36.25
N GLY A 334 -7.55 -4.04 36.17
CA GLY A 334 -8.16 -3.58 34.93
C GLY A 334 -9.46 -2.81 35.15
N PHE A 335 -10.00 -2.27 34.08
CA PHE A 335 -11.22 -1.48 34.04
C PHE A 335 -12.37 -2.30 33.44
N ILE A 336 -13.57 -2.09 33.97
CA ILE A 336 -14.80 -2.74 33.53
C ILE A 336 -15.87 -1.65 33.37
N ASP A 337 -16.32 -1.45 32.14
CA ASP A 337 -17.42 -0.53 31.84
C ASP A 337 -18.74 -1.28 31.86
N TYR A 338 -19.70 -0.80 32.65
CA TYR A 338 -21.06 -1.32 32.66
C TYR A 338 -21.98 -0.49 31.75
N GLU A 339 -23.04 -1.13 31.26
CA GLU A 339 -24.01 -0.49 30.37
C GLU A 339 -24.74 0.66 31.07
N ASN A 340 -25.02 0.51 32.36
CA ASN A 340 -25.65 1.50 33.20
C ASN A 340 -24.85 1.75 34.50
N HIS A 341 -25.04 2.94 35.08
CA HIS A 341 -24.31 3.39 36.27
C HIS A 341 -24.69 2.61 37.53
N LYS A 342 -25.94 2.15 37.64
CA LYS A 342 -26.43 1.36 38.77
C LYS A 342 -25.66 0.04 38.90
N SER A 343 -25.45 -0.66 37.78
CA SER A 343 -24.67 -1.89 37.70
C SER A 343 -23.22 -1.72 38.13
N ALA A 344 -22.59 -0.60 37.77
CA ALA A 344 -21.24 -0.28 38.25
C ALA A 344 -21.23 -0.01 39.77
N ALA A 345 -22.25 0.69 40.29
CA ALA A 345 -22.36 1.00 41.72
C ALA A 345 -22.59 -0.27 42.56
N ASP A 346 -23.47 -1.16 42.10
CA ASP A 346 -23.76 -2.44 42.76
C ASP A 346 -22.51 -3.34 42.76
N ALA A 347 -21.77 -3.38 41.64
CA ALA A 347 -20.49 -4.10 41.54
C ALA A 347 -19.45 -3.57 42.53
N ILE A 348 -19.30 -2.24 42.64
CA ILE A 348 -18.38 -1.62 43.59
C ILE A 348 -18.79 -1.94 45.04
N SER A 349 -20.07 -1.78 45.37
CA SER A 349 -20.56 -2.01 46.73
C SER A 349 -20.40 -3.47 47.17
N SER A 350 -20.47 -4.43 46.24
CA SER A 350 -20.43 -5.85 46.56
C SER A 350 -19.05 -6.49 46.44
N MET A 351 -18.19 -5.96 45.55
CA MET A 351 -16.89 -6.59 45.25
C MET A 351 -15.71 -5.84 45.87
N ASN A 352 -15.88 -4.60 46.30
CA ASN A 352 -14.83 -3.89 47.00
C ASN A 352 -14.62 -4.52 48.38
N LEU A 353 -13.37 -4.88 48.67
CA LEU A 353 -12.94 -5.61 49.86
C LEU A 353 -13.46 -7.06 49.96
N PHE A 354 -13.90 -7.64 48.84
CA PHE A 354 -14.23 -9.06 48.81
C PHE A 354 -12.97 -9.91 49.00
N ASP A 355 -12.98 -10.85 49.95
CA ASP A 355 -11.85 -11.74 50.22
C ASP A 355 -11.79 -12.87 49.19
N LEU A 356 -10.69 -12.91 48.43
CA LEU A 356 -10.40 -13.96 47.47
C LEU A 356 -9.09 -14.66 47.87
N GLY A 357 -9.19 -15.71 48.67
CA GLY A 357 -8.03 -16.53 49.05
C GLY A 357 -7.02 -15.79 49.94
N GLY A 358 -7.48 -14.92 50.83
CA GLY A 358 -6.65 -14.13 51.75
C GLY A 358 -6.17 -12.79 51.18
N GLN A 359 -6.60 -12.42 49.98
CA GLN A 359 -6.36 -11.11 49.38
C GLN A 359 -7.69 -10.40 49.10
N PHE A 360 -7.81 -9.17 49.60
CA PHE A 360 -9.00 -8.34 49.38
C PHE A 360 -8.95 -7.69 48.00
N LEU A 361 -9.98 -7.91 47.20
CA LEU A 361 -10.19 -7.20 45.93
C LEU A 361 -10.44 -5.71 46.21
N ARG A 362 -9.87 -4.83 45.39
CA ARG A 362 -10.13 -3.37 45.45
C ARG A 362 -10.86 -2.96 44.20
N VAL A 363 -12.11 -2.52 44.37
CA VAL A 363 -13.01 -2.16 43.27
C VAL A 363 -13.57 -0.77 43.55
N GLY A 364 -13.47 0.15 42.59
CA GLY A 364 -13.88 1.54 42.77
C GLY A 364 -14.27 2.19 41.45
N ARG A 365 -14.85 3.40 41.52
CA ARG A 365 -15.17 4.17 40.31
C ARG A 365 -13.87 4.68 39.68
N GLU A 366 -13.80 4.61 38.36
CA GLU A 366 -12.78 5.31 37.59
C GLU A 366 -12.94 6.83 37.84
N LYS A 367 -11.87 7.50 38.26
CA LYS A 367 -11.87 8.95 38.33
C LYS A 367 -11.64 9.46 36.92
N GLN A 368 -12.67 10.05 36.30
CA GLN A 368 -12.48 10.87 35.10
C GLN A 368 -11.63 12.08 35.49
N GLY A 369 -10.33 11.98 35.23
CA GLY A 369 -9.40 13.10 35.33
C GLY A 369 -9.47 13.91 34.04
N LEU A 370 -10.17 15.05 34.10
CA LEU A 370 -9.93 16.17 33.21
C LEU A 370 -8.51 16.71 33.46
N GLU A 371 -7.87 17.09 32.36
CA GLU A 371 -6.82 18.10 32.21
C GLU A 371 -5.38 17.81 32.70
N THR A 372 -4.49 17.74 31.70
CA THR A 372 -3.10 18.23 31.64
C THR A 372 -2.36 18.45 32.97
N ASP A 373 -1.35 17.62 33.22
CA ASP A 373 -0.06 17.94 33.86
C ASP A 373 -0.07 19.04 34.96
N ALA A 374 -0.98 18.93 35.92
CA ALA A 374 -0.74 19.44 37.26
C ALA A 374 -0.30 18.26 38.12
N ASP A 375 0.90 18.34 38.70
CA ASP A 375 1.42 17.35 39.65
C ASP A 375 0.34 17.00 40.67
N ILE A 376 -0.18 15.77 40.61
CA ILE A 376 -1.18 15.28 41.56
C ILE A 376 -0.53 15.22 42.94
N ILE A 377 -0.74 16.27 43.73
CA ILE A 377 -0.36 16.31 45.15
C ILE A 377 -1.43 15.53 45.92
N VAL A 378 -1.11 14.30 46.30
CA VAL A 378 -1.97 13.49 47.17
C VAL A 378 -1.80 13.98 48.60
N LYS A 379 -2.84 14.59 49.17
CA LYS A 379 -2.88 15.04 50.58
C LYS A 379 -3.63 14.01 51.43
N ILE A 380 -3.04 13.60 52.54
CA ILE A 380 -3.62 12.66 53.49
C ILE A 380 -3.68 13.37 54.84
N PHE A 381 -4.88 13.47 55.41
CA PHE A 381 -5.11 14.04 56.73
C PHE A 381 -5.32 12.92 57.74
N VAL A 382 -4.55 12.94 58.82
CA VAL A 382 -4.59 11.92 59.88
C VAL A 382 -4.85 12.63 61.20
N VAL A 383 -5.98 12.31 61.84
CA VAL A 383 -6.32 12.83 63.17
C VAL A 383 -5.75 11.89 64.22
N PHE A 384 -4.96 12.43 65.15
CA PHE A 384 -4.38 11.69 66.27
C PHE A 384 -5.17 11.97 67.54
N ALA A 385 -5.19 11.00 68.46
CA ALA A 385 -5.89 11.14 69.73
C ALA A 385 -5.24 12.20 70.65
N LYS A 386 -3.94 12.47 70.48
CA LYS A 386 -3.19 13.49 71.24
C LYS A 386 -2.31 14.34 70.32
N PRO A 387 -2.19 15.67 70.56
CA PRO A 387 -1.34 16.55 69.76
C PRO A 387 0.13 16.12 69.69
N THR A 388 0.66 15.55 70.78
CA THR A 388 2.05 15.08 70.88
C THR A 388 2.37 13.93 69.91
N GLU A 389 1.37 13.12 69.54
CA GLU A 389 1.53 12.02 68.58
C GLU A 389 1.60 12.54 67.14
N ALA A 390 0.83 13.59 66.83
CA ALA A 390 0.89 14.27 65.54
C ALA A 390 2.26 14.93 65.32
N GLU A 391 2.79 15.64 66.33
CA GLU A 391 4.12 16.26 66.28
C GLU A 391 5.24 15.22 66.09
N SER A 392 5.17 14.09 66.80
CA SER A 392 6.13 12.98 66.66
C SER A 392 6.06 12.34 65.27
N THR A 393 4.86 12.24 64.70
CA THR A 393 4.65 11.67 63.36
C THR A 393 5.18 12.58 62.27
N VAL A 394 4.94 13.90 62.38
CA VAL A 394 5.50 14.90 61.46
C VAL A 394 7.03 14.81 61.43
N LYS A 395 7.69 14.79 62.59
CA LYS A 395 9.16 14.61 62.68
C LYS A 395 9.65 13.31 62.06
N SER A 396 8.84 12.25 62.14
CA SER A 396 9.22 10.92 61.66
C SER A 396 9.03 10.74 60.17
N LEU A 397 7.99 11.36 59.58
CA LEU A 397 7.58 11.13 58.19
C LEU A 397 8.02 12.25 57.24
N ASN A 398 8.14 13.49 57.71
CA ASN A 398 8.53 14.60 56.86
C ASN A 398 9.94 14.38 56.28
N GLY A 399 10.07 14.45 54.96
CA GLY A 399 11.30 14.20 54.22
C GLY A 399 11.58 12.72 53.86
N ARG A 400 10.73 11.76 54.27
CA ARG A 400 10.94 10.34 53.91
C ARG A 400 10.49 10.04 52.48
N TRP A 401 11.15 9.09 51.84
CA TRP A 401 10.79 8.62 50.50
C TRP A 401 9.74 7.51 50.55
N PHE A 402 8.67 7.66 49.76
CA PHE A 402 7.63 6.64 49.61
C PHE A 402 7.03 6.70 48.20
N GLY A 403 6.97 5.55 47.52
CA GLY A 403 6.39 5.46 46.17
C GLY A 403 7.05 6.37 45.12
N GLY A 404 8.36 6.65 45.26
CA GLY A 404 9.11 7.52 44.33
C GLY A 404 8.93 9.03 44.58
N ARG A 405 8.32 9.45 45.70
CA ARG A 405 8.14 10.85 46.08
C ARG A 405 8.62 11.10 47.52
N VAL A 406 9.05 12.34 47.80
CA VAL A 406 9.36 12.78 49.17
C VAL A 406 8.04 13.15 49.87
N ILE A 407 7.80 12.61 51.05
CA ILE A 407 6.64 12.94 51.88
C ILE A 407 6.89 14.30 52.55
N THR A 408 5.94 15.23 52.39
CA THR A 408 5.87 16.43 53.22
C THR A 408 4.77 16.23 54.27
N ALA A 409 5.12 16.33 55.55
CA ALA A 409 4.17 16.19 56.66
C ALA A 409 4.19 17.45 57.52
N GLU A 410 3.02 18.00 57.81
CA GLU A 410 2.81 19.23 58.59
C GLU A 410 1.56 19.08 59.46
N LEU A 411 1.44 19.90 60.50
CA LEU A 411 0.22 19.95 61.32
C LEU A 411 -0.87 20.72 60.58
N TYR A 412 -2.10 20.20 60.59
CA TYR A 412 -3.26 20.85 59.99
C TYR A 412 -4.25 21.30 61.06
N ASP A 413 -4.92 22.42 60.81
CA ASP A 413 -5.88 22.99 61.76
C ASP A 413 -7.11 22.09 61.91
N GLN A 414 -7.41 21.67 63.14
CA GLN A 414 -8.49 20.74 63.43
C GLN A 414 -9.86 21.35 63.10
N ALA A 415 -10.07 22.65 63.33
CA ALA A 415 -11.36 23.29 63.07
C ALA A 415 -11.64 23.37 61.56
N LYS A 416 -10.60 23.55 60.74
CA LYS A 416 -10.73 23.47 59.27
C LYS A 416 -11.02 22.04 58.81
N PHE A 417 -10.33 21.06 59.38
CA PHE A 417 -10.57 19.66 59.08
C PHE A 417 -12.01 19.23 59.43
N ASP A 418 -12.50 19.63 60.60
CA ASP A 418 -13.86 19.33 61.05
C ASP A 418 -14.92 20.05 60.21
N ALA A 419 -14.61 21.23 59.68
CA ALA A 419 -15.44 21.95 58.70
C ALA A 419 -15.36 21.34 57.29
N ASN A 420 -14.60 20.25 57.10
CA ASN A 420 -14.33 19.61 55.82
C ASN A 420 -13.72 20.57 54.77
N ASP A 421 -13.06 21.62 55.25
CA ASP A 421 -12.20 22.48 54.43
C ASP A 421 -10.84 21.81 54.36
N LEU A 422 -10.55 21.21 53.21
CA LEU A 422 -9.30 20.49 52.93
C LEU A 422 -8.38 21.29 52.00
N SER A 423 -8.66 22.59 51.84
CA SER A 423 -7.86 23.49 51.03
C SER A 423 -6.59 23.90 51.79
N HIS A 424 -5.44 23.71 51.14
CA HIS A 424 -4.17 24.30 51.55
C HIS A 424 -3.33 24.62 50.33
#